data_AF-A0A329NDV8-F1
#
_entry.id   AF-A0A329NDV8-F1
#
_cell.length_a   1.000
_cell.length_b   1.000
_cell.length_c   1.000
_cell.angle_alpha   90.00
_cell.angle_beta   90.00
_cell.angle_gamma   90.00
#
_symmetry.space_group_name_H-M   'P 1'
#
loop_
_entity.id
_entity.type
_entity.pdbx_description
1 polymer ?
#
loop_
_entity_poly.entity_id
_entity_poly.type
_entity_poly.pdbx_seq_one_letter_code
_entity_poly.pdbx_strand_id
1 'polypeptide(L)' 'MTYDYSKLSGKIVEKYGTQYKFATAMGFSDRTMSLKLNNRVGWKNYEIEQAIDLLGLSVEDIPEYFFRKEVHVS' A
#
# COMPACT_ATOMS: atom_id res chain seq x y z
N MET A 1 5.17 4.64 14.38
CA MET A 1 4.33 5.63 13.67
C MET A 1 3.39 4.84 12.77
N THR A 2 2.10 5.13 12.79
CA THR A 2 1.09 4.38 12.02
C THR A 2 0.67 5.23 10.83
N TYR A 3 0.63 4.61 9.66
CA TYR A 3 0.18 5.22 8.42
C TYR A 3 -1.22 4.72 8.05
N ASP A 4 -2.04 5.62 7.53
CA ASP A 4 -3.38 5.32 7.02
C ASP A 4 -3.27 4.80 5.59
N TYR A 5 -3.34 3.48 5.44
CA TYR A 5 -3.34 2.80 4.13
C TYR A 5 -4.75 2.58 3.57
N SER A 6 -5.79 3.28 4.07
CA SER A 6 -7.16 3.11 3.57
C SER A 6 -7.26 3.50 2.09
N LYS A 7 -6.60 4.60 1.70
CA LYS A 7 -6.56 5.04 0.28
C LYS A 7 -5.84 4.04 -0.61
N LEU A 8 -4.70 3.50 -0.14
CA LEU A 8 -3.94 2.47 -0.84
C LEU A 8 -4.77 1.19 -1.00
N SER A 9 -5.42 0.74 0.06
CA SER A 9 -6.28 -0.45 0.04
C SER A 9 -7.46 -0.28 -0.93
N GLY A 10 -8.10 0.88 -0.96
CA GLY A 10 -9.15 1.21 -1.92
C GLY A 10 -8.66 1.11 -3.37
N LYS A 11 -7.53 1.77 -3.69
CA LYS A 11 -6.95 1.76 -5.04
C LYS A 11 -6.53 0.35 -5.49
N ILE A 12 -6.02 -0.47 -4.57
CA ILE A 12 -5.70 -1.88 -4.82
C ILE A 12 -6.96 -2.63 -5.25
N VAL A 13 -8.06 -2.49 -4.52
CA VAL A 13 -9.33 -3.15 -4.85
C VAL A 13 -9.89 -2.64 -6.17
N GLU A 14 -9.84 -1.33 -6.42
CA GLU A 14 -10.29 -0.74 -7.69
C GLU A 14 -9.55 -1.32 -8.92
N LYS A 15 -8.22 -1.48 -8.83
CA LYS A 15 -7.41 -1.93 -9.98
C LYS A 15 -7.25 -3.45 -10.09
N TYR A 16 -7.06 -4.13 -8.96
CA TYR A 16 -6.75 -5.56 -8.92
C TYR A 16 -7.92 -6.42 -8.42
N GLY A 17 -8.99 -5.82 -7.91
CA GLY A 17 -10.16 -6.50 -7.35
C GLY A 17 -9.94 -7.01 -5.92
N THR A 18 -8.78 -7.59 -5.61
CA THR A 18 -8.46 -8.08 -4.26
C THR A 18 -7.01 -7.79 -3.86
N GLN A 19 -6.76 -7.69 -2.55
CA GLN A 19 -5.40 -7.57 -2.00
C GLN A 19 -4.52 -8.77 -2.39
N TYR A 20 -5.10 -9.98 -2.45
CA TYR A 20 -4.41 -11.18 -2.89
C TYR A 20 -3.85 -11.06 -4.32
N LYS A 21 -4.65 -10.58 -5.27
CA LYS A 21 -4.20 -10.40 -6.67
C LYS A 21 -3.08 -9.37 -6.77
N PHE A 22 -3.16 -8.30 -5.99
CA PHE A 22 -2.09 -7.31 -5.91
C PHE A 22 -0.84 -7.85 -5.22
N ALA A 23 -0.97 -8.67 -4.18
CA ALA A 23 0.16 -9.35 -3.54
C ALA A 23 0.92 -10.22 -4.55
N THR A 24 0.21 -11.00 -5.36
CA THR A 24 0.81 -11.79 -6.44
C THR A 24 1.55 -10.91 -7.45
N ALA A 25 0.98 -9.77 -7.86
CA ALA A 25 1.64 -8.83 -8.78
C ALA A 25 2.91 -8.19 -8.17
N MET A 26 2.90 -7.93 -6.86
CA MET A 26 4.06 -7.45 -6.09
C MET A 26 5.13 -8.54 -5.84
N GLY A 27 4.85 -9.80 -6.17
CA GLY A 27 5.72 -10.93 -5.79
C GLY A 27 5.71 -11.25 -4.30
N PHE A 28 4.63 -10.88 -3.60
CA PHE A 28 4.45 -11.09 -2.17
C PHE A 28 3.55 -12.28 -1.87
N SER A 29 3.74 -12.88 -0.69
CA SER A 29 2.70 -13.71 -0.08
C SER A 29 1.54 -12.83 0.42
N ASP A 30 0.35 -13.40 0.52
CA ASP A 30 -0.82 -12.73 1.11
C ASP A 30 -0.54 -12.23 2.54
N ARG A 31 0.19 -13.04 3.33
CA ARG A 31 0.64 -12.67 4.67
C ARG A 31 1.54 -11.44 4.65
N THR A 32 2.48 -11.34 3.71
CA THR A 32 3.36 -10.16 3.58
C THR A 32 2.55 -8.91 3.26
N MET A 33 1.57 -9.00 2.35
CA MET A 33 0.70 -7.89 2.00
C MET A 33 -0.14 -7.43 3.20
N SER A 34 -0.77 -8.38 3.90
CA SER A 34 -1.54 -8.09 5.11
C SER A 34 -0.69 -7.41 6.19
N LEU A 35 0.54 -7.89 6.46
CA LEU A 35 1.43 -7.28 7.43
C LEU A 35 1.82 -5.84 7.05
N LYS A 36 2.01 -5.56 5.75
CA LYS A 36 2.32 -4.21 5.26
C LYS A 36 1.14 -3.27 5.41
N LEU A 37 -0.04 -3.66 4.92
CA LEU A 37 -1.25 -2.83 4.99
C LEU A 37 -1.77 -2.63 6.42
N ASN A 38 -1.40 -3.50 7.36
CA ASN A 38 -1.73 -3.37 8.79
C ASN A 38 -0.60 -2.76 9.63
N ASN A 39 0.36 -2.06 9.01
CA ASN A 39 1.47 -1.39 9.69
C ASN A 39 2.36 -2.31 10.56
N ARG A 40 2.32 -3.63 10.36
CA ARG A 40 3.15 -4.60 11.09
C ARG A 40 4.56 -4.70 10.51
N VAL A 41 4.69 -4.46 9.20
CA VAL A 41 5.97 -4.41 8.48
C VAL A 41 5.97 -3.18 7.59
N GLY A 42 7.07 -2.43 7.59
CA GLY A 42 7.22 -1.25 6.73
C GLY A 42 7.34 -1.60 5.24
N TRP A 43 7.05 -0.60 4.40
CA TRP A 43 7.39 -0.61 2.99
C TRP A 43 8.84 -0.15 2.80
N LYS A 44 9.55 -0.81 1.88
CA LYS A 44 10.87 -0.38 1.40
C LYS A 44 10.69 0.49 0.17
N ASN A 45 11.66 1.36 -0.13
CA ASN A 45 11.56 2.30 -1.24
C ASN A 45 11.24 1.62 -2.58
N TYR A 46 11.96 0.53 -2.93
CA TYR A 46 11.70 -0.20 -4.18
C TYR A 46 10.30 -0.84 -4.23
N GLU A 47 9.72 -1.19 -3.08
CA GLU A 47 8.35 -1.74 -3.02
C GLU A 47 7.30 -0.65 -3.21
N ILE A 48 7.59 0.58 -2.74
CA ILE A 48 6.74 1.75 -2.97
C ILE A 48 6.74 2.10 -4.45
N GLU A 49 7.93 2.20 -5.06
CA GLU A 49 8.09 2.47 -6.51
C GLU A 49 7.32 1.43 -7.34
N GLN A 50 7.55 0.15 -7.07
CA GLN A 50 6.84 -0.93 -7.76
C GLN A 50 5.32 -0.86 -7.57
N ALA A 51 4.85 -0.55 -6.36
CA ALA A 51 3.42 -0.44 -6.08
C ALA A 51 2.78 0.73 -6.85
N ILE A 52 3.45 1.88 -6.93
CA ILE A 52 2.99 3.04 -7.70
C ILE A 52 2.86 2.68 -9.19
N ASP A 53 3.88 2.06 -9.77
CA ASP A 53 3.86 1.61 -11.16
C ASP A 53 2.72 0.62 -11.43
N LEU A 54 2.61 -0.41 -10.57
CA LEU A 54 1.56 -1.42 -10.67
C LEU A 54 0.17 -0.81 -10.48
N LEU A 55 0.01 0.20 -9.62
CA LEU A 55 -1.25 0.91 -9.42
C LEU A 55 -1.54 1.96 -10.50
N GLY A 56 -0.57 2.25 -11.38
CA GLY A 56 -0.70 3.26 -12.42
C GLY A 56 -0.90 4.66 -11.82
N LEU A 57 -0.22 4.90 -10.70
CA LEU A 57 -0.13 6.17 -10.01
C LEU A 57 1.15 6.88 -10.45
N SER A 58 1.29 8.16 -10.10
CA SER A 58 2.53 8.89 -10.33
C SER A 58 3.36 9.02 -9.05
N VAL A 59 4.64 9.40 -9.18
CA VAL A 59 5.55 9.54 -8.03
C VAL A 59 5.06 10.60 -7.05
N GLU A 60 4.35 11.60 -7.55
CA GLU A 60 3.74 12.68 -6.76
C GLU A 60 2.63 12.18 -5.83
N ASP A 61 2.03 11.01 -6.12
CA ASP A 61 0.99 10.40 -5.30
C ASP A 61 1.55 9.69 -4.06
N ILE A 62 2.85 9.38 -4.03
CA ILE A 62 3.50 8.62 -2.95
C ILE A 62 3.18 9.16 -1.54
N PRO A 63 3.31 10.48 -1.26
CA PRO A 63 3.01 11.03 0.06
C PRO A 63 1.60 10.72 0.54
N GLU A 64 0.62 10.77 -0.37
CA GLU A 64 -0.78 10.56 -0.03
C GLU A 64 -1.11 9.10 0.25
N TYR A 65 -0.46 8.18 -0.46
CA TYR A 65 -0.73 6.75 -0.37
C TYR A 65 0.09 6.01 0.70
N PHE A 66 1.33 6.44 0.95
CA PHE A 66 2.28 5.72 1.82
C PHE A 66 2.68 6.48 3.07
N PHE A 67 2.48 7.80 3.12
CA PHE A 67 2.96 8.65 4.21
C PHE A 67 1.86 9.46 4.90
N ARG A 68 0.59 9.20 4.56
CA ARG A 68 -0.56 9.74 5.31
C ARG A 68 -0.55 9.16 6.72
N LYS A 69 -0.42 10.02 7.72
CA LYS A 69 -0.42 9.60 9.14
C LYS A 69 -1.85 9.35 9.60
N GLU A 70 -2.03 8.31 10.40
CA GLU A 70 -3.28 8.13 11.13
C GLU A 70 -3.40 9.27 12.17
N VAL A 71 -4.46 10.07 12.08
CA VAL A 71 -4.71 11.16 13.03
C VAL A 71 -5.36 10.52 14.25
N HIS A 72 -4.58 10.33 15.32
CA HIS A 72 -5.16 10.01 16.62
C HIS A 72 -5.85 11.28 17.13
N VAL A 73 -7.18 11.36 16.97
CA VAL A 73 -7.99 12.33 17.70
C VAL A 73 -8.02 11.82 19.14
N SER A 74 -7.31 12.52 20.02
CA SER A 74 -7.32 12.26 21.47
C SER A 74 -8.55 12.88 22.11
#